data_AF-A0A5C6V598-F1
#
_entry.id   AF-A0A5C6V598-F1
#
_cell.length_a   1.000
_cell.length_b   1.000
_cell.length_c   1.000
_cell.angle_alpha   90.00
_cell.angle_beta   90.00
_cell.angle_gamma   90.00
#
_symmetry.space_group_name_H-M   'P 1'
#
loop_
_entity.id
_entity.type
_entity.pdbx_description
1 polymer ?
#
loop_
_entity_poly.entity_id
_entity_poly.type
_entity_poly.pdbx_seq_one_letter_code
_entity_poly.pdbx_strand_id
1 'polypeptide(L)'
;FKENRGKIYAFTRLARWHEEVAQSGFKSFNTISRTIQNHYQTIINYFDNRSTNAAAESFNAKIKAFRAQFRGVRKIEFFLFRLTQIYA
;
A
#
# COMPACT_ATOMS: atom_id res chain seq x y z
N PHE A 1 -22.70 9.35 16.20
CA PHE A 1 -21.39 8.80 15.82
C PHE A 1 -21.51 7.29 15.69
N LYS A 2 -21.45 6.74 14.47
CA LYS A 2 -21.42 5.27 14.30
C LYS A 2 -20.07 4.79 14.83
N GLU A 3 -20.08 4.13 15.98
CA GLU A 3 -18.91 3.48 16.55
C GLU A 3 -18.42 2.43 15.53
N ASN A 4 -17.30 2.71 14.87
CA ASN A 4 -16.75 1.83 13.84
C ASN A 4 -16.05 0.66 14.53
N ARG A 5 -16.82 -0.32 14.99
CA ARG A 5 -16.34 -1.53 15.69
C ARG A 5 -15.18 -2.21 14.94
N GLY A 6 -15.18 -2.14 13.61
CA GLY A 6 -14.08 -2.63 12.77
C GLY A 6 -12.76 -1.88 12.99
N LYS A 7 -12.80 -0.56 13.17
CA LYS A 7 -11.62 0.28 13.44
C LYS A 7 -10.99 -0.04 14.80
N ILE A 8 -11.82 -0.21 15.83
CA ILE A 8 -11.38 -0.60 17.18
C ILE A 8 -10.74 -1.98 17.14
N TYR A 9 -11.42 -2.96 16.51
CA TYR A 9 -10.89 -4.31 16.38
C TYR A 9 -9.55 -4.34 15.62
N ALA A 10 -9.45 -3.59 14.52
CA ALA A 10 -8.23 -3.50 13.73
C ALA A 10 -7.07 -2.88 14.52
N PHE A 11 -7.33 -1.85 15.32
CA PHE A 11 -6.33 -1.24 16.19
C PHE A 11 -5.80 -2.25 17.22
N THR A 12 -6.69 -2.97 17.90
CA THR A 12 -6.29 -4.01 18.87
C THR A 12 -5.49 -5.13 18.22
N ARG A 13 -5.89 -5.58 17.02
CA ARG A 13 -5.16 -6.62 16.27
C ARG A 13 -3.78 -6.16 15.83
N LEU A 14 -3.65 -4.91 15.39
CA LEU A 14 -2.36 -4.33 15.04
C LEU A 14 -1.46 -4.25 16.27
N ALA A 15 -1.95 -3.71 17.40
CA ALA A 15 -1.17 -3.64 18.64
C ALA A 15 -0.64 -5.02 19.07
N ARG A 16 -1.49 -6.06 19.03
CA ARG A 16 -1.07 -7.43 19.30
C ARG A 16 0.02 -7.92 18.34
N TRP A 17 -0.10 -7.63 17.05
CA TRP A 17 0.91 -8.00 16.07
C TRP A 17 2.27 -7.33 16.33
N HIS A 18 2.31 -6.07 16.79
CA HIS A 18 3.59 -5.45 17.17
C HIS A 18 4.26 -6.16 18.33
N GLU A 19 3.48 -6.58 19.32
CA GLU A 19 3.99 -7.34 20.46
C GLU A 19 4.56 -8.68 19.99
N GLU A 20 3.85 -9.41 19.13
CA GLU A 20 4.33 -10.67 18.54
C GLU A 20 5.63 -10.46 17.74
N VAL A 21 5.73 -9.37 16.96
CA VAL A 21 6.96 -9.01 16.25
C VAL A 21 8.11 -8.71 17.21
N ALA A 22 7.85 -7.94 18.26
CA ALA A 22 8.88 -7.62 19.26
C ALA A 22 9.40 -8.88 19.96
N GLN A 23 8.49 -9.79 20.32
CA GLN A 23 8.80 -11.07 20.96
C GLN A 23 9.52 -12.05 20.02
N SER A 24 9.31 -11.96 18.71
CA SER A 24 9.94 -12.83 17.72
C SER A 24 11.47 -12.69 17.64
N GLY A 25 12.03 -11.58 18.13
CA GLY A 25 13.48 -11.31 18.13
C GLY A 25 14.07 -10.99 16.74
N PHE A 26 13.29 -11.01 15.66
CA PHE A 26 13.76 -10.70 14.31
C PHE A 26 13.95 -9.19 14.10
N LYS A 27 15.21 -8.75 14.03
CA LYS A 27 15.56 -7.34 13.78
C LYS A 27 14.97 -6.77 12.48
N SER A 28 14.85 -7.57 11.43
CA SER A 28 14.24 -7.16 10.15
C SER A 28 12.77 -6.77 10.29
N PHE A 29 12.01 -7.50 11.12
CA PHE A 29 10.61 -7.19 11.37
C PHE A 29 10.43 -5.99 12.29
N ASN A 30 11.38 -5.68 13.18
CA ASN A 30 11.33 -4.47 13.99
C ASN A 30 11.36 -3.18 13.15
N THR A 31 12.11 -3.17 12.04
CA THR A 31 12.12 -2.04 11.11
C THR A 31 10.75 -1.87 10.43
N ILE A 32 10.18 -2.97 9.94
CA ILE A 32 8.85 -2.96 9.28
C ILE A 32 7.76 -2.55 10.28
N SER A 33 7.82 -3.08 11.49
CA SER A 33 6.97 -2.74 12.64
C SER A 33 7.03 -1.23 12.90
N ARG A 34 8.21 -0.62 13.00
CA ARG A 34 8.33 0.84 13.19
C ARG A 34 7.67 1.63 12.06
N THR A 35 7.86 1.22 10.80
CA THR A 35 7.21 1.89 9.65
C THR A 35 5.69 1.81 9.75
N ILE A 36 5.15 0.64 10.10
CA ILE A 36 3.70 0.45 10.23
C ILE A 36 3.13 1.32 11.37
N GLN A 37 3.81 1.42 12.52
CA GLN A 37 3.40 2.32 13.62
C GLN A 37 3.32 3.77 13.17
N ASN A 38 4.33 4.26 12.43
CA ASN A 38 4.37 5.63 11.94
C ASN A 38 3.19 5.97 11.01
N HIS A 39 2.62 4.98 10.32
CA HIS A 39 1.53 5.14 9.37
C HIS A 39 0.18 4.60 9.86
N TYR A 40 0.06 4.28 11.16
CA TYR A 40 -1.14 3.69 11.73
C TYR A 40 -2.42 4.45 11.41
N GLN A 41 -2.42 5.77 11.60
CA GLN A 41 -3.60 6.58 11.36
C GLN A 41 -4.10 6.44 9.92
N THR A 42 -3.18 6.43 8.95
CA THR A 42 -3.50 6.28 7.53
C THR A 42 -4.02 4.87 7.22
N ILE A 43 -3.43 3.84 7.83
CA ILE A 43 -3.86 2.44 7.64
C ILE A 43 -5.28 2.22 8.18
N ILE A 44 -5.58 2.72 9.39
CA ILE A 44 -6.90 2.53 10.00
C ILE A 44 -8.01 3.36 9.34
N ASN A 45 -7.67 4.41 8.58
CA ASN A 45 -8.64 5.18 7.79
C ASN A 45 -9.34 4.31 6.73
N TYR A 46 -8.78 3.15 6.37
CA TYR A 46 -9.47 2.15 5.55
C TYR A 46 -10.86 1.78 6.11
N PHE A 47 -11.00 1.70 7.44
CA PHE A 47 -12.28 1.32 8.04
C PHE A 47 -13.34 2.41 7.90
N ASP A 48 -12.94 3.66 7.69
CA ASP A 48 -13.86 4.79 7.51
C ASP A 48 -14.20 5.01 6.03
N ASN A 49 -13.19 5.10 5.16
CA ASN A 49 -13.37 5.47 3.75
C ASN A 49 -13.35 4.29 2.77
N ARG A 50 -12.96 3.09 3.24
CA ARG A 50 -12.82 1.83 2.46
C ARG A 50 -12.03 1.96 1.16
N SER A 51 -11.17 2.97 1.04
CA SER A 51 -10.30 3.15 -0.12
C SER A 51 -9.23 2.07 -0.13
N THR A 52 -9.18 1.27 -1.20
CA THR A 52 -8.20 0.20 -1.37
C THR A 52 -7.06 0.62 -2.29
N ASN A 53 -5.88 0.01 -2.13
CA ASN A 53 -4.74 0.20 -3.02
C ASN A 53 -4.91 -0.49 -4.39
N ALA A 54 -6.03 -1.21 -4.60
CA ALA A 54 -6.25 -2.04 -5.79
C ALA A 54 -6.16 -1.27 -7.11
N ALA A 55 -6.69 -0.04 -7.15
CA ALA A 55 -6.60 0.81 -8.34
C ALA A 55 -5.14 1.19 -8.65
N ALA A 56 -4.35 1.55 -7.64
CA ALA A 56 -2.94 1.87 -7.79
C ALA A 56 -2.09 0.63 -8.14
N GLU A 57 -2.40 -0.54 -7.58
CA GLU A 57 -1.75 -1.82 -7.93
C GLU A 57 -2.02 -2.21 -9.38
N SER A 58 -3.29 -2.14 -9.81
CA SER A 58 -3.69 -2.38 -11.20
C SER A 58 -2.99 -1.42 -12.16
N PHE A 59 -2.90 -0.14 -11.79
CA PHE A 59 -2.17 0.86 -12.57
C PHE A 59 -0.68 0.54 -12.68
N ASN A 60 -0.02 0.23 -11.56
CA ASN A 60 1.39 -0.17 -11.55
C ASN A 60 1.62 -1.44 -12.38
N ALA A 61 0.67 -2.38 -12.39
CA ALA A 61 0.73 -3.57 -13.22
C ALA A 61 0.65 -3.23 -14.72
N LYS A 62 -0.28 -2.36 -15.12
CA LYS A 62 -0.38 -1.86 -16.51
C LYS A 62 0.90 -1.16 -16.95
N ILE A 63 1.49 -0.30 -16.12
CA ILE A 63 2.77 0.36 -16.39
C ILE A 63 3.90 -0.67 -16.58
N LYS A 64 4.00 -1.65 -15.68
CA LYS A 64 5.02 -2.70 -15.77
C LYS A 64 4.89 -3.51 -17.06
N ALA A 65 3.66 -3.90 -17.43
CA ALA A 65 3.39 -4.59 -18.68
C ALA A 65 3.78 -3.75 -19.90
N PHE A 66 3.42 -2.46 -19.90
CA PHE A 66 3.80 -1.53 -20.96
C PHE A 66 5.33 -1.42 -21.08
N ARG A 67 6.05 -1.21 -19.99
CA ARG A 67 7.53 -1.17 -19.98
C ARG A 67 8.16 -2.47 -20.50
N ALA A 68 7.58 -3.62 -20.17
CA ALA A 68 8.08 -4.92 -20.60
C ALA A 68 7.97 -5.10 -22.12
N GLN A 69 6.87 -4.67 -22.74
CA GLN A 69 6.68 -4.73 -24.19
C GLN A 69 7.75 -3.95 -24.96
N PHE A 70 8.18 -2.79 -24.45
CA PHE A 70 9.20 -1.94 -25.08
C PHE A 70 10.63 -2.21 -24.58
N ARG A 71 10.84 -3.25 -23.77
CA ARG A 71 12.13 -3.61 -23.14
C ARG A 71 12.78 -2.43 -22.43
N GLY A 72 11.96 -1.66 -21.71
CA GLY A 72 12.38 -0.43 -21.03
C GLY A 72 11.77 0.83 -21.62
N VAL A 73 12.32 1.98 -21.21
CA VAL A 73 11.85 3.31 -21.63
C VAL A 73 13.00 4.01 -22.33
N ARG A 74 12.94 4.09 -23.66
CA ARG A 74 13.98 4.75 -24.48
C ARG A 74 13.72 6.23 -24.70
N LYS A 75 12.44 6.62 -24.82
CA LYS A 75 12.01 8.03 -25.01
C LYS A 75 10.91 8.37 -24.02
N ILE A 76 11.23 9.22 -23.05
CA ILE A 76 10.35 9.58 -21.93
C ILE A 76 9.07 10.27 -22.42
N GLU A 77 9.19 11.22 -23.35
CA GLU A 77 8.03 11.94 -23.91
C GLU A 77 7.02 10.98 -24.56
N PHE A 78 7.51 10.03 -25.36
CA PHE A 78 6.64 9.04 -26.01
C PHE A 78 6.02 8.08 -24.99
N PHE A 79 6.78 7.71 -23.96
CA PHE A 79 6.27 6.88 -22.87
C PHE A 79 5.16 7.58 -22.08
N LEU A 80 5.33 8.85 -21.74
CA LEU A 80 4.30 9.66 -21.08
C LEU A 80 3.07 9.84 -21.98
N PHE A 81 3.26 10.14 -23.26
CA PHE A 81 2.17 10.21 -24.24
C PHE A 81 1.36 8.91 -24.30
N ARG A 82 2.02 7.75 -24.30
CA ARG A 82 1.32 6.46 -24.32
C ARG A 82 0.68 6.11 -22.98
N LEU A 83 1.28 6.53 -21.86
CA LEU A 83 0.69 6.34 -20.53
C LEU A 83 -0.62 7.10 -20.38
N THR A 84 -0.72 8.33 -20.88
CA THR A 84 -1.98 9.10 -20.83
C THR A 84 -3.09 8.43 -21.66
N GLN A 85 -2.73 7.74 -22.74
CA GLN A 85 -3.68 6.96 -23.57
C GLN A 85 -4.14 5.64 -22.92
N ILE A 86 -3.41 5.10 -21.93
CA ILE A 86 -3.82 3.90 -21.17
C ILE A 86 -4.80 4.27 -20.03
N TYR A 87 -4.89 5.57 -19.72
CA TYR A 87 -5.72 6.14 -18.66
C TYR A 87 -7.09 6.66 -19.15
N ALA A 88 -7.22 7.01 -20.44
CA ALA A 88 -8.50 7.30 -21.09
C ALA A 88 -9.30 6.02 -21.33
#